data_AF-A0A529GKN6-F1
#
_entry.id   AF-A0A529GKN6-F1
#
_cell.length_a   1.000
_cell.length_b   1.000
_cell.length_c   1.000
_cell.angle_alpha   90.00
_cell.angle_beta   90.00
_cell.angle_gamma   90.00
#
_symmetry.space_group_name_H-M   'P 1'
#
loop_
_entity.id
_entity.type
_entity.pdbx_description
1 polymer ?
#
loop_
_entity_poly.entity_id
_entity_poly.type
_entity_poly.pdbx_seq_one_letter_code
_entity_poly.pdbx_strand_id
1 'polypeptide(L)' 'HEHGVRVFGGVPVADQCSCSREKIRGILAGFSAEEIKDSTEDGGIHVACEFCSTQYDFDPTEFAAQ' A
#
# COMPACT_ATOMS: atom_id res chain seq x y z
N HIS A 1 14.90 -18.17 -45.65
CA HIS A 1 13.60 -17.50 -45.46
C HIS A 1 13.61 -16.84 -44.09
N GLU A 2 13.62 -15.52 -44.09
CA GLU A 2 13.57 -14.65 -42.92
C GLU A 2 12.10 -14.32 -42.60
N HIS A 3 11.67 -14.65 -41.39
CA HIS A 3 10.31 -14.39 -40.93
C HIS A 3 10.28 -12.94 -40.42
N GLY A 4 9.64 -12.04 -41.16
CA GLY A 4 9.55 -10.62 -40.83
C GLY A 4 8.84 -10.36 -39.49
N VAL A 5 9.35 -9.38 -38.73
CA VAL A 5 8.79 -8.93 -37.44
C VAL A 5 7.45 -8.22 -37.67
N ARG A 6 6.44 -8.53 -36.84
CA ARG A 6 5.17 -7.80 -36.78
C ARG A 6 5.15 -6.86 -35.58
N VAL A 7 4.87 -5.60 -35.82
CA VAL A 7 4.72 -4.58 -34.78
C VAL A 7 3.23 -4.39 -34.48
N PHE A 8 2.88 -4.38 -33.20
CA PHE A 8 1.53 -4.08 -32.72
C PHE A 8 1.50 -2.67 -32.13
N GLY A 9 0.29 -2.10 -31.98
CA GLY A 9 0.12 -0.82 -31.28
C GLY A 9 0.69 -0.88 -29.87
N GLY A 10 1.38 0.20 -29.46
CA GLY A 10 2.01 0.27 -28.14
C GLY A 10 0.97 0.32 -27.01
N VAL A 11 1.26 -0.40 -25.92
CA VAL A 11 0.50 -0.25 -24.67
C VAL A 11 1.11 0.90 -23.88
N PRO A 12 0.32 1.89 -23.44
CA PRO A 12 0.83 2.97 -22.61
C PRO A 12 1.32 2.40 -21.26
N VAL A 13 2.50 2.82 -20.84
CA VAL A 13 3.07 2.49 -19.53
C VAL A 13 3.03 3.75 -18.68
N ALA A 14 2.48 3.64 -17.48
CA ALA A 14 2.39 4.74 -16.52
C ALA A 14 2.92 4.28 -15.15
N ASP A 15 3.48 5.20 -14.38
CA ASP A 15 3.74 4.97 -12.97
C ASP A 15 2.41 5.07 -12.22
N GLN A 16 1.85 3.93 -11.85
CA GLN A 16 0.56 3.89 -11.17
C GLN A 16 0.61 2.85 -10.07
N CYS A 17 0.89 3.31 -8.85
CA CYS A 17 0.80 2.47 -7.67
C CYS A 17 -0.67 2.20 -7.33
N SER A 18 -0.97 0.98 -6.94
CA SER A 18 -2.33 0.59 -6.55
C SER A 18 -2.61 0.79 -5.05
N CYS A 19 -1.67 1.35 -4.27
CA CYS A 19 -1.88 1.60 -2.85
C CYS A 19 -3.02 2.60 -2.63
N SER A 20 -3.75 2.45 -1.53
CA SER A 20 -4.75 3.42 -1.08
C SER A 20 -4.87 3.35 0.43
N ARG A 21 -5.36 4.43 1.05
CA ARG A 21 -5.60 4.46 2.50
C ARG A 21 -6.48 3.30 2.96
N GLU A 22 -7.51 2.96 2.19
CA GLU A 22 -8.41 1.83 2.49
C GLU A 22 -7.70 0.48 2.47
N LYS A 23 -6.82 0.25 1.49
CA LYS A 23 -6.04 -1.00 1.42
C LYS A 23 -5.10 -1.12 2.61
N ILE A 24 -4.38 -0.04 2.94
CA ILE A 24 -3.45 -0.04 4.08
C ILE A 24 -4.22 -0.22 5.40
N ARG A 25 -5.35 0.47 5.59
CA ARG A 25 -6.24 0.27 6.74
C ARG A 25 -6.70 -1.19 6.84
N GLY A 26 -7.06 -1.81 5.73
CA GLY A 26 -7.47 -3.21 5.69
C GLY A 26 -6.38 -4.18 6.15
N ILE A 27 -5.12 -3.87 5.85
CA ILE A 27 -3.96 -4.64 6.35
C ILE A 27 -3.83 -4.46 7.86
N LEU A 28 -3.82 -3.22 8.35
CA LEU A 28 -3.72 -2.91 9.79
C LEU A 28 -4.89 -3.49 10.58
N ALA A 29 -6.10 -3.55 10.00
CA ALA A 29 -7.25 -4.16 10.66
C ALA A 29 -7.09 -5.67 10.89
N GLY A 30 -6.18 -6.34 10.20
CA GLY A 30 -5.85 -7.74 10.43
C GLY A 30 -4.86 -7.99 11.57
N PHE A 31 -4.27 -6.94 12.14
CA PHE A 31 -3.31 -7.05 13.23
C PHE A 31 -4.00 -7.26 14.56
N SER A 32 -3.33 -7.98 15.46
CA SER A 32 -3.71 -8.06 16.87
C SER A 32 -3.54 -6.71 17.58
N ALA A 33 -4.19 -6.56 18.73
CA ALA A 33 -4.01 -5.36 19.57
C ALA A 33 -2.55 -5.14 19.99
N GLU A 34 -1.79 -6.22 20.18
CA GLU A 34 -0.35 -6.15 20.50
C GLU A 34 0.46 -5.63 19.31
N GLU A 35 0.19 -6.10 18.09
CA GLU A 35 0.85 -5.64 16.86
C GLU A 35 0.51 -4.19 16.52
N ILE A 36 -0.75 -3.76 16.73
CA ILE A 36 -1.16 -2.35 16.59
C ILE A 36 -0.40 -1.48 17.58
N LYS A 37 -0.27 -1.93 18.83
CA LYS A 37 0.47 -1.22 19.87
C LYS A 37 1.97 -1.13 19.54
N ASP A 38 2.56 -2.20 19.03
CA ASP A 38 3.97 -2.23 18.60
C ASP A 38 4.22 -1.33 17.39
N SER A 39 3.25 -1.23 16.48
CA SER A 39 3.29 -0.35 15.30
C SER A 39 3.01 1.13 15.62
N THR A 40 2.63 1.45 16.86
CA THR A 40 2.29 2.82 17.27
C THR A 40 3.54 3.55 17.77
N GLU A 41 3.87 4.68 17.12
CA GLU A 41 5.00 5.54 17.46
C GLU A 41 4.50 6.98 17.61
N ASP A 42 4.93 7.70 18.66
CA ASP A 42 4.48 9.08 18.97
C ASP A 42 2.95 9.28 19.03
N GLY A 43 2.19 8.19 19.26
CA GLY A 43 0.72 8.20 19.32
C GLY A 43 0.02 8.00 17.97
N GLY A 44 0.76 7.75 16.88
CA GLY A 44 0.23 7.43 15.56
C GLY A 44 0.84 6.17 14.96
N ILE A 45 0.21 5.64 13.91
CA ILE A 45 0.81 4.60 13.05
C ILE A 45 1.16 5.24 11.72
N HIS A 46 2.44 5.20 11.36
CA HIS A 46 2.97 5.78 10.13
C HIS A 46 3.38 4.66 9.16
N VAL A 47 2.73 4.61 7.99
CA VAL A 47 3.02 3.58 6.97
C VAL A 47 3.49 4.24 5.68
N ALA A 48 4.69 3.91 5.25
CA ALA A 48 5.19 4.26 3.92
C ALA A 48 4.96 3.10 2.94
N CYS A 49 4.34 3.37 1.80
CA CYS A 49 4.22 2.37 0.73
C CYS A 49 5.60 2.09 0.13
N GLU A 50 6.05 0.83 0.14
CA GLU A 50 7.37 0.45 -0.39
C GLU A 50 7.50 0.60 -1.90
N PHE A 51 6.39 0.81 -2.62
CA PHE A 51 6.40 0.94 -4.09
C PHE A 51 6.46 2.40 -4.56
N CYS A 52 5.69 3.29 -3.92
CA CYS A 52 5.57 4.70 -4.34
C CYS A 52 5.95 5.70 -3.26
N SER A 53 6.39 5.22 -2.09
CA SER A 53 6.78 6.04 -0.93
C SER A 53 5.69 6.99 -0.42
N THR A 54 4.43 6.79 -0.81
CA THR A 54 3.29 7.52 -0.24
C THR A 54 3.17 7.18 1.23
N GLN A 55 3.03 8.19 2.07
CA GLN A 55 2.87 8.05 3.51
C GLN A 55 1.37 8.05 3.88
N TYR A 56 1.01 7.20 4.82
CA TYR A 56 -0.32 7.10 5.40
C TYR A 56 -0.22 7.14 6.91
N ASP A 57 -1.00 8.02 7.52
CA ASP A 57 -1.12 8.16 8.96
C ASP A 57 -2.46 7.62 9.44
N PHE A 58 -2.41 6.86 10.52
CA PHE A 58 -3.60 6.31 11.17
C PHE A 58 -3.55 6.56 12.67
N ASP A 59 -4.73 6.75 13.24
CA ASP A 59 -4.88 6.82 14.68
C ASP A 59 -5.06 5.38 15.23
N PRO A 60 -4.28 4.94 16.24
CA PRO A 60 -4.34 3.58 16.75
C PRO A 60 -5.71 3.23 17.38
N THR A 61 -6.49 4.23 17.81
CA THR A 61 -7.84 4.01 18.33
C THR A 61 -8.83 3.60 17.24
N GLU A 62 -8.50 3.80 15.95
CA GLU A 62 -9.27 3.27 14.81
C GLU A 62 -9.33 1.72 14.82
N PHE A 63 -8.42 1.07 15.55
CA PHE A 63 -8.26 -0.40 15.58
C PHE A 63 -8.42 -1.02 16.98
N ALA A 64 -8.55 -0.20 18.03
CA ALA A 64 -8.59 -0.65 19.43
C ALA A 64 -9.87 -1.39 19.85
N ALA A 65 -10.85 -1.53 18.95
CA ALA A 65 -12.17 -2.13 19.22
C ALA A 65 -12.31 -3.61 18.81
N GLN A 66 -11.19 -4.31 18.53
CA GLN A 66 -11.18 -5.73 18.13
C GLN A 66 -10.79 -6.66 19.27
#